data_AF-A0A2N1Y5A9-F1
#
_entry.id   AF-A0A2N1Y5A9-F1
#
_cell.length_a   1.000
_cell.length_b   1.000
_cell.length_c   1.000
_cell.angle_alpha   90.00
_cell.angle_beta   90.00
_cell.angle_gamma   90.00
#
_symmetry.space_group_name_H-M   'P 1'
#
loop_
_entity.id
_entity.type
_entity.pdbx_description
1 polymer ?
#
loop_
_entity_poly.entity_id
_entity_poly.type
_entity_poly.pdbx_seq_one_letter_code
_entity_poly.pdbx_strand_id
1 'polypeptide(L)'
;MPRPFSPVVLALVITLLSSAGLVHAAPTVTPQILAQESTALPAPASTGNVPITLNAGGRSFAFTLRNNPALAGRVPAGVRVLMGESAEDSSWARLSYFDKGWHGVLFDGISLWLIEPASPTTAATQSRTGVFDNVILYRAEDLQLPGFLFEANSHRAPLAPGGLPAQALLSELPKIAMAGVTRRLPVTMVADTAFRSQNGANSEVTLLTMFNTVDGIYSNQVGIGLELQHIELLADDGPLTATDLNNLLNQFGDFMFSGAGASIPRAGNAHLFTGRTASGGGVAWVGALCNARFGYGVNKFSFNINVSSLIFAHELGHNFGAPHDGESGSACESAAPGLMAPSVGSTDQFSQCSIQQMQPQIATAVCMIAIAVPGIVAADFTGNWFNRQRDGEGIQISLEGDGATFVLSYYTYLSGRQVWMIGSARPAASGETSALTFDLFITSGADFGSRFNPANVSRRAWGTVKVTVDGSDCNKAQMVVTPALPEFGTAFTVPIERIAVRSSCN
;
A
#
# COMPACT_ATOMS: atom_id res chain seq x y z
N MET A 1 -41.13 23.65 89.70
CA MET A 1 -39.70 23.88 90.03
C MET A 1 -38.95 22.55 89.89
N PRO A 2 -37.66 22.54 89.50
CA PRO A 2 -37.24 22.07 88.16
C PRO A 2 -36.29 20.85 88.13
N ARG A 3 -36.17 20.26 86.91
CA ARG A 3 -35.05 19.50 86.28
C ARG A 3 -34.58 18.15 86.87
N PRO A 4 -34.23 17.22 85.95
CA PRO A 4 -32.97 16.50 86.07
C PRO A 4 -32.08 16.75 84.84
N PHE A 5 -30.80 17.02 85.09
CA PHE A 5 -29.68 16.88 84.15
C PHE A 5 -28.85 15.69 84.60
N SER A 6 -28.48 14.82 83.67
CA SER A 6 -27.49 13.75 83.86
C SER A 6 -26.34 14.01 82.89
N PRO A 7 -25.05 14.01 83.33
CA PRO A 7 -23.92 14.15 82.42
C PRO A 7 -23.42 12.77 81.97
N VAL A 8 -23.31 12.60 80.66
CA VAL A 8 -22.65 11.47 80.02
C VAL A 8 -21.13 11.71 80.03
N VAL A 9 -20.38 10.70 80.47
CA VAL A 9 -18.92 10.63 80.47
C VAL A 9 -18.42 10.46 79.04
N LEU A 10 -17.52 11.35 78.59
CA LEU A 10 -16.88 11.32 77.28
C LEU A 10 -15.59 10.50 77.35
N ALA A 11 -15.53 9.37 76.65
CA ALA A 11 -14.31 8.59 76.44
C ALA A 11 -13.52 9.18 75.26
N LEU A 12 -12.26 9.57 75.51
CA LEU A 12 -11.33 10.10 74.53
C LEU A 12 -10.65 8.95 73.78
N VAL A 13 -11.00 8.73 72.52
CA VAL A 13 -10.27 7.83 71.60
C VAL A 13 -9.27 8.68 70.82
N ILE A 14 -7.98 8.43 71.02
CA ILE A 14 -6.90 9.01 70.21
C ILE A 14 -6.76 8.13 68.96
N THR A 15 -7.27 8.60 67.83
CA THR A 15 -7.01 8.02 66.50
C THR A 15 -5.73 8.63 65.93
N LEU A 16 -4.68 7.82 65.74
CA LEU A 16 -3.56 8.18 64.89
C LEU A 16 -4.07 8.34 63.45
N LEU A 17 -4.02 9.55 62.89
CA LEU A 17 -4.17 9.76 61.46
C LEU A 17 -2.88 9.29 60.77
N SER A 18 -2.92 8.08 60.19
CA SER A 18 -2.01 7.72 59.11
C SER A 18 -2.42 8.50 57.86
N SER A 19 -1.55 9.40 57.40
CA SER A 19 -1.66 10.09 56.12
C SER A 19 -1.52 9.08 54.97
N ALA A 20 -2.62 8.44 54.62
CA ALA A 20 -2.77 7.77 53.34
C ALA A 20 -2.76 8.87 52.26
N GLY A 21 -1.63 9.03 51.58
CA GLY A 21 -1.57 9.80 50.36
C GLY A 21 -2.61 9.25 49.39
N LEU A 22 -3.62 10.06 49.09
CA LEU A 22 -4.47 9.85 47.93
C LEU A 22 -3.55 9.89 46.71
N VAL A 23 -3.14 8.72 46.23
CA VAL A 23 -2.65 8.58 44.87
C VAL A 23 -3.86 8.92 44.00
N HIS A 24 -3.94 10.17 43.56
CA HIS A 24 -4.81 10.54 42.45
C HIS A 24 -4.39 9.63 41.30
N ALA A 25 -5.25 8.67 40.94
CA ALA A 25 -5.11 7.99 39.66
C ALA A 25 -5.05 9.11 38.61
N ALA A 26 -3.96 9.15 37.84
CA ALA A 26 -3.87 10.05 36.71
C ALA A 26 -5.12 9.83 35.85
N PRO A 27 -5.75 10.90 35.32
CA PRO A 27 -6.95 10.74 34.50
C PRO A 27 -6.64 9.75 33.38
N THR A 28 -7.48 8.71 33.24
CA THR A 28 -7.40 7.79 32.10
C THR A 28 -7.73 8.59 30.86
N VAL A 29 -6.69 9.07 30.17
CA VAL A 29 -6.87 9.80 28.93
C VAL A 29 -7.33 8.79 27.88
N THR A 30 -8.59 8.89 27.47
CA THR A 30 -9.19 8.00 26.49
C THR A 30 -8.81 8.43 25.07
N PRO A 31 -8.72 7.48 24.11
CA PRO A 31 -8.72 7.79 22.68
C PRO A 31 -9.80 8.81 22.31
N GLN A 32 -9.45 9.79 21.47
CA GLN A 32 -10.38 10.79 20.96
C GLN A 32 -10.20 11.00 19.45
N ILE A 33 -11.33 11.21 18.78
CA ILE A 33 -11.40 11.69 17.39
C ILE A 33 -11.70 13.19 17.48
N LEU A 34 -10.75 14.03 17.07
CA LEU A 34 -10.81 15.48 17.23
C LEU A 34 -11.74 16.14 16.21
N ALA A 35 -11.83 15.59 15.01
CA ALA A 35 -12.73 16.02 13.95
C ALA A 35 -13.24 14.83 13.14
N GLN A 36 -14.51 14.85 12.76
CA GLN A 36 -15.14 13.81 11.95
C GLN A 36 -16.24 14.38 11.06
N GLU A 37 -16.48 13.69 9.96
CA GLU A 37 -17.54 13.93 8.99
C GLU A 37 -18.40 12.66 8.87
N SER A 38 -19.57 12.79 8.24
CA SER A 38 -20.44 11.66 7.96
C SER A 38 -20.94 11.71 6.53
N THR A 39 -20.96 10.56 5.86
CA THR A 39 -21.56 10.42 4.53
C THR A 39 -22.33 9.11 4.42
N ALA A 40 -23.12 8.97 3.37
CA ALA A 40 -23.89 7.77 3.09
C ALA A 40 -23.25 7.01 1.91
N LEU A 41 -22.99 5.72 2.11
CA LEU A 41 -22.48 4.84 1.06
C LEU A 41 -23.52 3.80 0.66
N PRO A 42 -23.63 3.45 -0.63
CA PRO A 42 -24.53 2.39 -1.05
C PRO A 42 -24.05 1.04 -0.46
N ALA A 43 -24.99 0.22 0.01
CA ALA A 43 -24.68 -1.16 0.34
C ALA A 43 -24.26 -1.90 -0.96
N PRO A 44 -23.16 -2.67 -0.94
CA PRO A 44 -22.63 -3.26 -2.17
C PRO A 44 -23.52 -4.41 -2.66
N ALA A 45 -23.92 -4.39 -3.93
CA ALA A 45 -24.67 -5.48 -4.58
C ALA A 45 -23.88 -6.80 -4.56
N SER A 46 -24.52 -7.97 -4.48
CA SER A 46 -23.89 -9.28 -4.21
C SER A 46 -22.73 -9.69 -5.15
N THR A 47 -22.63 -9.13 -6.34
CA THR A 47 -21.58 -9.44 -7.34
C THR A 47 -21.12 -8.19 -8.08
N GLY A 48 -19.85 -8.17 -8.50
CA GLY A 48 -19.33 -7.17 -9.45
C GLY A 48 -18.65 -5.95 -8.81
N ASN A 49 -18.29 -5.01 -9.69
CA ASN A 49 -17.69 -3.74 -9.31
C ASN A 49 -18.72 -2.84 -8.61
N VAL A 50 -18.29 -2.14 -7.56
CA VAL A 50 -19.16 -1.27 -6.76
C VAL A 50 -18.75 0.18 -7.02
N PRO A 51 -19.52 0.94 -7.83
CA PRO A 51 -19.29 2.36 -7.96
C PRO A 51 -19.67 3.05 -6.64
N ILE A 52 -18.76 3.85 -6.10
CA ILE A 52 -19.02 4.67 -4.93
C ILE A 52 -18.58 6.12 -5.18
N THR A 53 -19.30 7.06 -4.56
CA THR A 53 -18.85 8.44 -4.43
C THR A 53 -18.69 8.73 -2.95
N LEU A 54 -17.45 8.99 -2.54
CA LEU A 54 -17.09 9.39 -1.18
C LEU A 54 -16.92 10.89 -1.14
N ASN A 55 -17.60 11.55 -0.21
CA ASN A 55 -17.39 12.97 0.07
C ASN A 55 -16.59 13.08 1.36
N ALA A 56 -15.42 13.70 1.28
CA ALA A 56 -14.52 13.90 2.42
C ALA A 56 -13.75 15.21 2.26
N GLY A 57 -13.69 16.03 3.30
CA GLY A 57 -12.92 17.29 3.29
C GLY A 57 -13.40 18.29 2.23
N GLY A 58 -14.70 18.26 1.90
CA GLY A 58 -15.29 19.12 0.87
C GLY A 58 -14.97 18.71 -0.59
N ARG A 59 -14.33 17.55 -0.80
CA ARG A 59 -14.04 16.97 -2.12
C ARG A 59 -14.87 15.70 -2.34
N SER A 60 -15.17 15.39 -3.61
CA SER A 60 -15.86 14.17 -4.02
C SER A 60 -14.90 13.24 -4.76
N PHE A 61 -14.83 11.99 -4.33
CA PHE A 61 -13.98 10.95 -4.90
C PHE A 61 -14.86 9.84 -5.47
N ALA A 62 -14.74 9.59 -6.77
CA ALA A 62 -15.47 8.53 -7.43
C ALA A 62 -14.55 7.32 -7.63
N PHE A 63 -14.93 6.18 -7.06
CA PHE A 63 -14.22 4.92 -7.25
C PHE A 63 -15.12 3.88 -7.87
N THR A 64 -14.55 3.06 -8.75
CA THR A 64 -15.12 1.75 -9.07
C THR A 64 -14.37 0.71 -8.25
N LEU A 65 -14.95 0.33 -7.11
CA LEU A 65 -14.34 -0.67 -6.24
C LEU A 65 -14.43 -2.06 -6.86
N ARG A 66 -13.33 -2.80 -6.80
CA ARG A 66 -13.20 -4.19 -7.27
C ARG A 66 -12.71 -5.09 -6.14
N ASN A 67 -12.90 -6.39 -6.26
CA ASN A 67 -12.34 -7.34 -5.29
C ASN A 67 -10.80 -7.22 -5.26
N ASN A 68 -10.20 -7.29 -4.07
CA ASN A 68 -8.74 -7.36 -3.97
C ASN A 68 -8.25 -8.74 -4.49
N PRO A 69 -7.48 -8.80 -5.59
CA PRO A 69 -7.06 -10.07 -6.18
C PRO A 69 -6.15 -10.90 -5.25
N ALA A 70 -5.41 -10.26 -4.34
CA ALA A 70 -4.58 -10.96 -3.34
C ALA A 70 -5.41 -11.74 -2.30
N LEU A 71 -6.73 -11.55 -2.30
CA LEU A 71 -7.68 -12.24 -1.42
C LEU A 71 -8.61 -13.18 -2.19
N ALA A 72 -8.32 -13.47 -3.47
CA ALA A 72 -9.14 -14.33 -4.30
C ALA A 72 -9.36 -15.70 -3.64
N GLY A 73 -10.62 -16.10 -3.52
CA GLY A 73 -11.01 -17.37 -2.89
C GLY A 73 -10.89 -17.41 -1.36
N ARG A 74 -10.48 -16.31 -0.71
CA ARG A 74 -10.29 -16.23 0.75
C ARG A 74 -11.33 -15.38 1.48
N VAL A 75 -12.19 -14.67 0.74
CA VAL A 75 -13.23 -13.81 1.34
C VAL A 75 -14.47 -14.64 1.66
N PRO A 76 -14.96 -14.66 2.92
CA PRO A 76 -16.17 -15.39 3.29
C PRO A 76 -17.42 -14.92 2.54
N ALA A 77 -18.41 -15.81 2.43
CA ALA A 77 -19.70 -15.46 1.81
C ALA A 77 -20.38 -14.30 2.57
N GLY A 78 -20.91 -13.33 1.82
CA GLY A 78 -21.56 -12.14 2.40
C GLY A 78 -20.61 -11.04 2.87
N VAL A 79 -19.29 -11.29 2.85
CA VAL A 79 -18.25 -10.28 3.09
C VAL A 79 -17.76 -9.71 1.77
N ARG A 80 -17.38 -8.44 1.79
CA ARG A 80 -16.63 -7.81 0.68
C ARG A 80 -15.35 -7.22 1.21
N VAL A 81 -14.27 -7.44 0.47
CA VAL A 81 -12.97 -6.80 0.71
C VAL A 81 -12.50 -6.25 -0.62
N LEU A 82 -12.59 -4.93 -0.74
CA LEU A 82 -12.53 -4.22 -2.01
C LEU A 82 -11.39 -3.22 -2.02
N MET A 83 -10.91 -2.93 -3.23
CA MET A 83 -9.94 -1.89 -3.51
C MET A 83 -10.43 -1.01 -4.67
N GLY A 84 -10.07 0.26 -4.64
CA GLY A 84 -10.30 1.21 -5.71
C GLY A 84 -9.10 2.13 -5.84
N GLU A 85 -8.77 2.50 -7.07
CA GLU A 85 -7.71 3.45 -7.40
C GLU A 85 -8.32 4.44 -8.38
N SER A 86 -7.99 5.71 -8.21
CA SER A 86 -8.40 6.75 -9.14
C SER A 86 -7.61 6.66 -10.44
N ALA A 87 -8.29 6.89 -11.56
CA ALA A 87 -7.64 7.01 -12.86
C ALA A 87 -7.11 8.42 -13.13
N GLU A 88 -7.52 9.40 -12.32
CA GLU A 88 -7.31 10.83 -12.56
C GLU A 88 -6.27 11.45 -11.61
N ASP A 89 -6.13 10.90 -10.40
CA ASP A 89 -5.22 11.36 -9.37
C ASP A 89 -4.63 10.20 -8.55
N SER A 90 -3.83 10.52 -7.53
CA SER A 90 -3.19 9.54 -6.65
C SER A 90 -4.10 9.01 -5.53
N SER A 91 -5.42 9.28 -5.59
CA SER A 91 -6.35 8.80 -4.57
C SER A 91 -6.66 7.32 -4.73
N TRP A 92 -6.86 6.65 -3.60
CA TRP A 92 -7.16 5.21 -3.55
C TRP A 92 -7.98 4.85 -2.32
N ALA A 93 -8.74 3.76 -2.39
CA ALA A 93 -9.59 3.30 -1.31
C ALA A 93 -9.39 1.80 -1.06
N ARG A 94 -9.44 1.41 0.21
CA ARG A 94 -9.44 0.01 0.67
C ARG A 94 -10.60 -0.16 1.63
N LEU A 95 -11.68 -0.78 1.15
CA LEU A 95 -12.95 -0.82 1.87
C LEU A 95 -13.46 -2.24 1.97
N SER A 96 -13.91 -2.61 3.16
CA SER A 96 -14.58 -3.87 3.44
C SER A 96 -16.02 -3.62 3.85
N TYR A 97 -16.91 -4.52 3.45
CA TYR A 97 -18.30 -4.52 3.87
C TYR A 97 -18.63 -5.84 4.55
N PHE A 98 -18.97 -5.78 5.83
CA PHE A 98 -19.43 -6.91 6.63
C PHE A 98 -20.27 -6.40 7.79
N ASP A 99 -21.10 -7.27 8.38
CA ASP A 99 -22.02 -6.91 9.48
C ASP A 99 -22.84 -5.63 9.22
N LYS A 100 -23.24 -5.42 7.95
CA LYS A 100 -23.99 -4.24 7.47
C LYS A 100 -23.27 -2.90 7.69
N GLY A 101 -21.93 -2.91 7.67
CA GLY A 101 -21.11 -1.73 7.85
C GLY A 101 -19.94 -1.67 6.87
N TRP A 102 -19.58 -0.44 6.48
CA TRP A 102 -18.35 -0.17 5.74
C TRP A 102 -17.21 0.12 6.71
N HIS A 103 -16.08 -0.53 6.47
CA HIS A 103 -14.84 -0.37 7.24
C HIS A 103 -13.68 -0.14 6.27
N GLY A 104 -12.65 0.57 6.71
CA GLY A 104 -11.39 0.69 5.98
C GLY A 104 -11.00 2.15 5.78
N VAL A 105 -10.38 2.45 4.64
CA VAL A 105 -9.71 3.73 4.43
C VAL A 105 -9.87 4.29 3.02
N LEU A 106 -9.72 5.61 2.92
CA LEU A 106 -9.59 6.38 1.69
C LEU A 106 -8.36 7.28 1.81
N PHE A 107 -7.44 7.21 0.88
CA PHE A 107 -6.38 8.21 0.72
C PHE A 107 -6.79 9.18 -0.38
N ASP A 108 -6.78 10.49 -0.09
CA ASP A 108 -7.27 11.52 -1.01
C ASP A 108 -6.18 12.19 -1.88
N GLY A 109 -4.97 11.64 -1.82
CA GLY A 109 -3.74 12.21 -2.40
C GLY A 109 -2.88 12.97 -1.39
N ILE A 110 -3.43 13.32 -0.22
CA ILE A 110 -2.78 14.12 0.82
C ILE A 110 -2.93 13.48 2.20
N SER A 111 -4.13 13.04 2.57
CA SER A 111 -4.46 12.51 3.90
C SER A 111 -5.18 11.17 3.80
N LEU A 112 -4.95 10.29 4.77
CA LEU A 112 -5.76 9.08 4.95
C LEU A 112 -6.96 9.35 5.84
N TRP A 113 -8.12 9.12 5.26
CA TRP A 113 -9.42 9.11 5.89
C TRP A 113 -9.74 7.69 6.34
N LEU A 114 -10.03 7.55 7.63
CA LEU A 114 -10.45 6.32 8.27
C LEU A 114 -11.98 6.27 8.25
N ILE A 115 -12.53 5.15 7.79
CA ILE A 115 -13.96 4.96 7.54
C ILE A 115 -14.49 3.87 8.47
N GLU A 116 -15.57 4.18 9.16
CA GLU A 116 -16.25 3.29 10.10
C GLU A 116 -17.76 3.33 9.91
N PRO A 117 -18.48 2.24 10.23
CA PRO A 117 -19.92 2.30 10.27
C PRO A 117 -20.35 3.33 11.32
N ALA A 118 -21.33 4.16 10.97
CA ALA A 118 -22.01 4.96 11.97
C ALA A 118 -22.68 4.02 12.99
N SER A 119 -22.76 4.46 14.26
CA SER A 119 -23.21 3.64 15.39
C SER A 119 -24.47 2.79 15.08
N PRO A 120 -24.65 1.60 15.71
CA PRO A 120 -25.74 0.67 15.39
C PRO A 120 -27.17 1.24 15.45
N THR A 121 -27.35 2.42 16.06
CA THR A 121 -28.62 3.13 16.21
C THR A 121 -29.01 3.95 14.98
N THR A 122 -28.10 4.24 14.04
CA THR A 122 -28.43 4.88 12.76
C THR A 122 -28.77 3.80 11.74
N ALA A 123 -30.05 3.41 11.68
CA ALA A 123 -30.55 2.43 10.71
C ALA A 123 -30.23 2.87 9.26
N ALA A 124 -29.88 1.90 8.41
CA ALA A 124 -29.73 2.11 6.98
C ALA A 124 -30.95 2.82 6.41
N THR A 125 -30.74 3.90 5.65
CA THR A 125 -31.85 4.69 5.11
C THR A 125 -32.27 4.08 3.78
N GLN A 126 -33.51 3.58 3.71
CA GLN A 126 -34.07 3.11 2.44
C GLN A 126 -34.46 4.30 1.58
N SER A 127 -33.88 4.39 0.38
CA SER A 127 -34.27 5.33 -0.67
C SER A 127 -34.97 4.57 -1.81
N ARG A 128 -35.73 5.28 -2.65
CA ARG A 128 -36.24 4.74 -3.93
C ARG A 128 -35.13 4.26 -4.88
N THR A 129 -33.88 4.63 -4.59
CA THR A 129 -32.68 4.32 -5.38
C THR A 129 -31.75 3.26 -4.75
N GLY A 130 -32.05 2.73 -3.56
CA GLY A 130 -31.23 1.69 -2.91
C GLY A 130 -31.16 1.78 -1.38
N VAL A 131 -30.37 0.87 -0.77
CA VAL A 131 -30.04 0.86 0.67
C VAL A 131 -28.70 1.59 0.86
N PHE A 132 -28.67 2.56 1.77
CA PHE A 132 -27.48 3.32 2.10
C PHE A 132 -27.13 3.18 3.58
N ASP A 133 -25.84 2.97 3.84
CA ASP A 133 -25.27 2.90 5.17
C ASP A 133 -24.53 4.20 5.48
N ASN A 134 -24.85 4.78 6.64
CA ASN A 134 -24.13 5.95 7.12
C ASN A 134 -22.77 5.52 7.64
N VAL A 135 -21.73 6.26 7.26
CA VAL A 135 -20.36 6.06 7.71
C VAL A 135 -19.84 7.33 8.37
N ILE A 136 -18.95 7.15 9.32
CA ILE A 136 -18.15 8.21 9.92
C ILE A 136 -16.79 8.19 9.22
N LEU A 137 -16.29 9.36 8.85
CA LEU A 137 -14.96 9.55 8.28
C LEU A 137 -14.18 10.54 9.13
N TYR A 138 -12.93 10.23 9.43
CA TYR A 138 -12.04 11.13 10.15
C TYR A 138 -10.61 10.92 9.67
N ARG A 139 -9.76 11.96 9.70
CA ARG A 139 -8.38 11.81 9.25
C ARG A 139 -7.56 11.11 10.31
N ALA A 140 -6.52 10.38 9.89
CA ALA A 140 -5.57 9.76 10.82
C ALA A 140 -4.86 10.80 11.71
N GLU A 141 -4.65 12.01 11.21
CA GLU A 141 -4.08 13.15 11.98
C GLU A 141 -5.04 13.73 13.03
N ASP A 142 -6.35 13.47 12.92
CA ASP A 142 -7.34 13.90 13.91
C ASP A 142 -7.50 12.88 15.06
N LEU A 143 -6.68 11.82 15.09
CA LEU A 143 -6.65 10.84 16.17
C LEU A 143 -5.72 11.27 17.30
N GLN A 144 -6.28 11.38 18.51
CA GLN A 144 -5.50 11.52 19.73
C GLN A 144 -5.55 10.20 20.52
N LEU A 145 -4.44 9.47 20.55
CA LEU A 145 -4.32 8.19 21.27
C LEU A 145 -3.29 8.31 22.43
N PRO A 146 -3.66 8.96 23.54
CA PRO A 146 -2.74 9.21 24.64
C PRO A 146 -2.34 7.91 25.35
N GLY A 147 -1.04 7.76 25.61
CA GLY A 147 -0.46 6.52 26.17
C GLY A 147 -0.24 5.40 25.15
N PHE A 148 -0.50 5.67 23.86
CA PHE A 148 -0.31 4.72 22.78
C PHE A 148 1.09 4.87 22.18
N LEU A 149 2.07 4.24 22.84
CA LEU A 149 3.47 4.25 22.42
C LEU A 149 3.81 2.98 21.65
N PHE A 150 4.68 3.11 20.66
CA PHE A 150 5.39 1.98 20.08
C PHE A 150 6.67 1.74 20.87
N GLU A 151 7.00 0.48 21.12
CA GLU A 151 8.20 0.17 21.90
C GLU A 151 9.46 0.49 21.09
N ALA A 152 10.45 1.12 21.73
CA ALA A 152 11.69 1.52 21.07
C ALA A 152 12.40 0.31 20.41
N ASN A 153 13.16 0.59 19.34
CA ASN A 153 13.89 -0.31 18.41
C ASN A 153 14.88 -1.34 19.04
N SER A 154 14.48 -2.03 20.09
CA SER A 154 15.29 -2.92 20.92
C SER A 154 15.54 -4.29 20.27
N HIS A 155 14.69 -4.68 19.31
CA HIS A 155 14.73 -5.99 18.65
C HIS A 155 15.29 -5.85 17.24
N ARG A 156 16.62 -5.85 17.08
CA ARG A 156 17.26 -5.89 15.75
C ARG A 156 17.61 -7.33 15.38
N ALA A 157 17.18 -7.77 14.19
CA ALA A 157 17.63 -9.06 13.68
C ALA A 157 19.15 -9.00 13.39
N PRO A 158 19.92 -10.07 13.68
CA PRO A 158 21.31 -10.16 13.25
C PRO A 158 21.42 -10.01 11.73
N LEU A 159 22.42 -9.24 11.26
CA LEU A 159 22.71 -9.14 9.83
C LEU A 159 23.01 -10.54 9.28
N ALA A 160 22.34 -10.92 8.18
CA ALA A 160 22.62 -12.19 7.52
C ALA A 160 24.10 -12.23 7.07
N PRO A 161 24.86 -13.30 7.36
CA PRO A 161 26.23 -13.43 6.89
C PRO A 161 26.27 -13.45 5.35
N GLY A 162 27.01 -12.52 4.72
CA GLY A 162 27.25 -12.54 3.27
C GLY A 162 26.42 -11.58 2.41
N GLY A 163 25.71 -10.61 3.00
CA GLY A 163 25.09 -9.52 2.23
C GLY A 163 26.15 -8.71 1.46
N LEU A 164 25.97 -8.56 0.15
CA LEU A 164 26.77 -7.63 -0.66
C LEU A 164 26.68 -6.22 -0.06
N PRO A 165 27.76 -5.41 -0.09
CA PRO A 165 27.69 -4.04 0.40
C PRO A 165 26.60 -3.25 -0.34
N ALA A 166 25.61 -2.77 0.41
CA ALA A 166 24.42 -2.08 -0.11
C ALA A 166 24.75 -0.91 -1.05
N GLN A 167 25.93 -0.29 -0.92
CA GLN A 167 26.39 0.77 -1.81
C GLN A 167 26.51 0.36 -3.29
N ALA A 168 26.76 -0.91 -3.62
CA ALA A 168 26.88 -1.36 -5.01
C ALA A 168 25.53 -1.62 -5.70
N LEU A 169 24.46 -1.78 -4.93
CA LEU A 169 23.10 -2.04 -5.43
C LEU A 169 22.25 -0.77 -5.53
N LEU A 170 22.57 0.25 -4.72
CA LEU A 170 21.88 1.55 -4.71
C LEU A 170 22.05 2.35 -6.00
N SER A 171 23.10 2.10 -6.81
CA SER A 171 23.33 2.80 -8.08
C SER A 171 22.48 2.31 -9.25
N GLU A 172 21.77 1.19 -9.09
CA GLU A 172 20.93 0.55 -10.12
C GLU A 172 19.44 0.52 -9.74
N LEU A 173 19.05 1.08 -8.58
CA LEU A 173 17.63 1.12 -8.21
C LEU A 173 16.92 2.18 -9.07
N PRO A 174 15.91 1.80 -9.88
CA PRO A 174 15.00 2.76 -10.45
C PRO A 174 14.42 3.59 -9.31
N LYS A 175 14.24 4.89 -9.51
CA LYS A 175 13.37 5.67 -8.63
C LYS A 175 11.99 5.02 -8.71
N ILE A 176 11.67 4.13 -7.76
CA ILE A 176 10.38 3.44 -7.67
C ILE A 176 9.38 4.46 -7.08
N ALA A 177 9.07 5.43 -7.90
CA ALA A 177 7.84 6.19 -7.84
C ALA A 177 7.39 6.19 -9.29
N MET A 178 6.32 5.46 -9.59
CA MET A 178 5.56 5.37 -10.86
C MET A 178 5.49 4.01 -11.57
N ALA A 179 6.25 2.99 -11.17
CA ALA A 179 5.99 1.62 -11.63
C ALA A 179 5.09 0.95 -10.59
N GLY A 180 3.94 0.40 -11.01
CA GLY A 180 3.03 -0.32 -10.10
C GLY A 180 3.72 -1.44 -9.30
N VAL A 181 3.00 -2.06 -8.37
CA VAL A 181 3.53 -3.16 -7.56
C VAL A 181 4.12 -4.26 -8.44
N THR A 182 5.43 -4.50 -8.33
CA THR A 182 6.14 -5.57 -9.07
C THR A 182 6.45 -6.79 -8.22
N ARG A 183 6.41 -6.63 -6.89
CA ARG A 183 6.71 -7.68 -5.90
C ARG A 183 5.70 -7.63 -4.77
N ARG A 184 5.32 -8.80 -4.25
CA ARG A 184 4.45 -8.95 -3.08
C ARG A 184 5.15 -9.70 -1.96
N LEU A 185 5.00 -9.23 -0.73
CA LEU A 185 5.46 -9.93 0.46
C LEU A 185 4.38 -10.91 0.93
N PRO A 186 4.65 -12.22 1.03
CA PRO A 186 3.73 -13.14 1.68
C PRO A 186 3.63 -12.84 3.18
N VAL A 187 2.42 -12.62 3.68
CA VAL A 187 2.15 -12.36 5.10
C VAL A 187 1.21 -13.40 5.67
N THR A 188 1.61 -13.99 6.78
CA THR A 188 0.78 -14.88 7.61
C THR A 188 0.23 -14.10 8.80
N MET A 189 -1.07 -14.17 9.05
CA MET A 189 -1.73 -13.49 10.17
C MET A 189 -2.25 -14.51 11.16
N VAL A 190 -1.79 -14.45 12.40
CA VAL A 190 -2.19 -15.38 13.46
C VAL A 190 -2.95 -14.57 14.51
N ALA A 191 -4.14 -15.00 14.93
CA ALA A 191 -4.89 -14.36 16.01
C ALA A 191 -4.96 -15.26 17.24
N ASP A 192 -4.63 -14.67 18.40
CA ASP A 192 -4.75 -15.34 19.69
C ASP A 192 -6.20 -15.42 20.18
N THR A 193 -6.42 -16.20 21.24
CA THR A 193 -7.76 -16.39 21.82
C THR A 193 -8.37 -15.09 22.35
N ALA A 194 -7.55 -14.13 22.81
CA ALA A 194 -8.02 -12.83 23.28
C ALA A 194 -8.57 -11.98 22.12
N PHE A 195 -7.87 -11.95 20.98
CA PHE A 195 -8.33 -11.28 19.76
C PHE A 195 -9.65 -11.89 19.28
N ARG A 196 -9.71 -13.24 19.29
CA ARG A 196 -10.93 -13.98 18.91
C ARG A 196 -12.09 -13.69 19.84
N SER A 197 -11.84 -13.57 21.15
CA SER A 197 -12.87 -13.21 22.12
C SER A 197 -13.43 -11.80 21.90
N GLN A 198 -12.61 -10.85 21.44
CA GLN A 198 -13.04 -9.48 21.18
C GLN A 198 -13.82 -9.34 19.88
N ASN A 199 -13.41 -10.05 18.83
CA ASN A 199 -13.99 -9.92 17.49
C ASN A 199 -15.08 -10.98 17.19
N GLY A 200 -15.15 -12.04 17.98
CA GLY A 200 -16.14 -13.11 17.83
C GLY A 200 -16.12 -13.72 16.43
N ALA A 201 -17.29 -13.87 15.83
CA ALA A 201 -17.46 -14.38 14.46
C ALA A 201 -16.77 -13.52 13.39
N ASN A 202 -16.49 -12.23 13.69
CA ASN A 202 -15.86 -11.32 12.75
C ASN A 202 -14.32 -11.39 12.77
N SER A 203 -13.70 -12.26 13.58
CA SER A 203 -12.24 -12.33 13.73
C SER A 203 -11.48 -12.44 12.40
N GLU A 204 -11.91 -13.32 11.49
CA GLU A 204 -11.28 -13.51 10.19
C GLU A 204 -11.43 -12.27 9.29
N VAL A 205 -12.64 -11.71 9.19
CA VAL A 205 -12.89 -10.52 8.36
C VAL A 205 -12.22 -9.26 8.92
N THR A 206 -12.04 -9.17 10.24
CA THR A 206 -11.23 -8.12 10.86
C THR A 206 -9.79 -8.20 10.34
N LEU A 207 -9.16 -9.38 10.36
CA LEU A 207 -7.80 -9.57 9.83
C LEU A 207 -7.72 -9.28 8.33
N LEU A 208 -8.69 -9.75 7.53
CA LEU A 208 -8.74 -9.47 6.09
C LEU A 208 -8.85 -7.96 5.79
N THR A 209 -9.61 -7.23 6.60
CA THR A 209 -9.76 -5.78 6.42
C THR A 209 -8.48 -5.05 6.81
N MET A 210 -7.84 -5.44 7.92
CA MET A 210 -6.52 -4.91 8.29
C MET A 210 -5.49 -5.17 7.20
N PHE A 211 -5.44 -6.40 6.67
CA PHE A 211 -4.59 -6.76 5.54
C PHE A 211 -4.83 -5.87 4.32
N ASN A 212 -6.10 -5.67 3.94
CA ASN A 212 -6.46 -4.88 2.76
C ASN A 212 -6.03 -3.40 2.90
N THR A 213 -6.18 -2.83 4.10
CA THR A 213 -5.70 -1.48 4.41
C THR A 213 -4.18 -1.39 4.28
N VAL A 214 -3.44 -2.30 4.90
CA VAL A 214 -1.97 -2.28 4.89
C VAL A 214 -1.42 -2.60 3.50
N ASP A 215 -2.05 -3.49 2.73
CA ASP A 215 -1.73 -3.71 1.31
C ASP A 215 -1.84 -2.42 0.51
N GLY A 216 -2.88 -1.60 0.74
CA GLY A 216 -3.03 -0.29 0.13
C GLY A 216 -1.91 0.68 0.49
N ILE A 217 -1.56 0.79 1.77
CA ILE A 217 -0.48 1.66 2.26
C ILE A 217 0.86 1.26 1.61
N TYR A 218 1.24 -0.01 1.69
CA TYR A 218 2.52 -0.49 1.17
C TYR A 218 2.59 -0.42 -0.35
N SER A 219 1.51 -0.77 -1.05
CA SER A 219 1.47 -0.70 -2.51
C SER A 219 1.69 0.72 -3.03
N ASN A 220 1.11 1.72 -2.35
CA ASN A 220 1.13 3.12 -2.79
C ASN A 220 2.33 3.92 -2.27
N GLN A 221 2.84 3.60 -1.06
CA GLN A 221 3.91 4.39 -0.43
C GLN A 221 5.29 3.73 -0.53
N VAL A 222 5.36 2.40 -0.61
CA VAL A 222 6.61 1.63 -0.62
C VAL A 222 6.87 0.96 -1.98
N GLY A 223 5.83 0.76 -2.79
CA GLY A 223 5.91 0.05 -4.07
C GLY A 223 5.92 -1.47 -3.95
N ILE A 224 5.56 -2.01 -2.78
CA ILE A 224 5.49 -3.44 -2.49
C ILE A 224 4.06 -3.81 -2.09
N GLY A 225 3.48 -4.82 -2.73
CA GLY A 225 2.17 -5.33 -2.33
C GLY A 225 2.27 -6.37 -1.23
N LEU A 226 1.15 -6.74 -0.63
CA LEU A 226 1.09 -7.87 0.29
C LEU A 226 0.36 -9.04 -0.35
N GLU A 227 0.87 -10.26 -0.15
CA GLU A 227 0.17 -11.49 -0.53
C GLU A 227 -0.32 -12.17 0.74
N LEU A 228 -1.61 -12.47 0.85
CA LEU A 228 -2.11 -13.15 2.02
C LEU A 228 -1.68 -14.61 1.95
N GLN A 229 -0.72 -15.02 2.79
CA GLN A 229 -0.25 -16.39 2.82
C GLN A 229 -1.26 -17.29 3.53
N HIS A 230 -1.65 -16.92 4.75
CA HIS A 230 -2.51 -17.73 5.61
C HIS A 230 -3.10 -16.89 6.75
N ILE A 231 -4.30 -17.24 7.21
CA ILE A 231 -4.90 -16.75 8.45
C ILE A 231 -5.05 -17.93 9.40
N GLU A 232 -4.48 -17.82 10.60
CA GLU A 232 -4.64 -18.81 11.66
C GLU A 232 -5.40 -18.20 12.82
N LEU A 233 -6.55 -18.80 13.18
CA LEU A 233 -7.31 -18.43 14.38
C LEU A 233 -7.04 -19.47 15.47
N LEU A 234 -6.17 -19.14 16.42
CA LEU A 234 -5.73 -20.11 17.44
C LEU A 234 -6.90 -20.56 18.32
N ALA A 235 -7.08 -21.87 18.44
CA ALA A 235 -8.04 -22.46 19.37
C ALA A 235 -7.56 -22.36 20.84
N ASP A 236 -6.25 -22.39 21.03
CA ASP A 236 -5.54 -22.30 22.30
C ASP A 236 -4.22 -21.53 22.08
N ASP A 237 -3.82 -20.71 23.07
CA ASP A 237 -2.64 -19.85 22.96
C ASP A 237 -1.33 -20.60 23.25
N GLY A 238 -1.41 -21.80 23.85
CA GLY A 238 -0.27 -22.62 24.21
C GLY A 238 0.82 -21.82 24.96
N PRO A 239 2.03 -21.69 24.40
CA PRO A 239 3.13 -20.99 25.05
C PRO A 239 3.00 -19.46 25.03
N LEU A 240 2.08 -18.89 24.24
CA LEU A 240 1.88 -17.45 24.08
C LEU A 240 1.16 -16.89 25.32
N THR A 241 1.90 -16.66 26.40
CA THR A 241 1.33 -16.30 27.71
C THR A 241 1.80 -14.95 28.22
N ALA A 242 2.86 -14.38 27.64
CA ALA A 242 3.40 -13.09 28.06
C ALA A 242 2.39 -11.95 27.91
N THR A 243 2.45 -11.00 28.85
CA THR A 243 1.67 -9.74 28.85
C THR A 243 2.50 -8.55 28.37
N ASP A 244 3.82 -8.66 28.42
CA ASP A 244 4.78 -7.72 27.84
C ASP A 244 4.99 -8.07 26.35
N LEU A 245 4.94 -7.06 25.49
CA LEU A 245 4.93 -7.28 24.04
C LEU A 245 6.27 -7.82 23.53
N ASN A 246 7.41 -7.37 24.07
CA ASN A 246 8.73 -7.90 23.71
C ASN A 246 8.85 -9.40 24.02
N ASN A 247 8.43 -9.81 25.22
CA ASN A 247 8.43 -11.22 25.59
C ASN A 247 7.43 -12.03 24.75
N LEU A 248 6.28 -11.45 24.42
CA LEU A 248 5.30 -12.09 23.55
C LEU A 248 5.81 -12.26 22.10
N LEU A 249 6.57 -11.30 21.57
CA LEU A 249 7.23 -11.40 20.27
C LEU A 249 8.24 -12.56 20.25
N ASN A 250 9.04 -12.71 21.31
CA ASN A 250 9.97 -13.83 21.45
C ASN A 250 9.22 -15.17 21.51
N GLN A 251 8.16 -15.27 22.32
CA GLN A 251 7.32 -16.46 22.40
C GLN A 251 6.65 -16.80 21.05
N PHE A 252 6.17 -15.79 20.33
CA PHE A 252 5.55 -15.97 19.01
C PHE A 252 6.57 -16.45 17.97
N GLY A 253 7.78 -15.90 17.98
CA GLY A 253 8.86 -16.36 17.13
C GLY A 253 9.23 -17.83 17.39
N ASP A 254 9.32 -18.24 18.65
CA ASP A 254 9.57 -19.64 19.03
C ASP A 254 8.40 -20.56 18.66
N PHE A 255 7.17 -20.12 18.89
CA PHE A 255 5.94 -20.83 18.54
C PHE A 255 5.88 -21.15 17.05
N MET A 256 6.15 -20.16 16.18
CA MET A 256 6.13 -20.31 14.73
C MET A 256 7.36 -21.05 14.17
N PHE A 257 8.55 -20.85 14.75
CA PHE A 257 9.78 -21.42 14.19
C PHE A 257 9.98 -22.90 14.51
N SER A 258 9.71 -23.29 15.76
CA SER A 258 10.03 -24.64 16.25
C SER A 258 8.99 -25.21 17.23
N GLY A 259 7.95 -24.46 17.55
CA GLY A 259 6.92 -24.85 18.51
C GLY A 259 5.67 -25.45 17.87
N ALA A 260 4.55 -25.36 18.59
CA ALA A 260 3.27 -25.90 18.15
C ALA A 260 2.73 -25.22 16.87
N GLY A 261 3.20 -24.01 16.54
CA GLY A 261 2.85 -23.28 15.33
C GLY A 261 3.71 -23.60 14.11
N ALA A 262 4.69 -24.51 14.22
CA ALA A 262 5.65 -24.78 13.13
C ALA A 262 5.01 -25.33 11.84
N SER A 263 3.79 -25.86 11.90
CA SER A 263 3.03 -26.30 10.73
C SER A 263 2.15 -25.21 10.11
N ILE A 264 2.03 -24.03 10.73
CA ILE A 264 1.24 -22.92 10.18
C ILE A 264 1.95 -22.42 8.91
N PRO A 265 1.26 -22.38 7.75
CA PRO A 265 1.89 -22.00 6.49
C PRO A 265 2.49 -20.59 6.55
N ARG A 266 3.78 -20.48 6.23
CA ARG A 266 4.51 -19.22 6.20
C ARG A 266 5.54 -19.22 5.08
N ALA A 267 5.40 -18.30 4.14
CA ALA A 267 6.37 -18.08 3.06
C ALA A 267 7.19 -16.78 3.23
N GLY A 268 6.70 -15.81 4.00
CA GLY A 268 7.38 -14.54 4.28
C GLY A 268 7.30 -14.15 5.75
N ASN A 269 6.70 -13.00 6.06
CA ASN A 269 6.58 -12.54 7.44
C ASN A 269 5.32 -13.09 8.10
N ALA A 270 5.34 -13.23 9.42
CA ALA A 270 4.16 -13.64 10.19
C ALA A 270 3.89 -12.66 11.33
N HIS A 271 2.63 -12.30 11.55
CA HIS A 271 2.26 -11.38 12.61
C HIS A 271 1.20 -11.98 13.52
N LEU A 272 1.39 -11.81 14.83
CA LEU A 272 0.39 -12.12 15.83
C LEU A 272 -0.54 -10.91 16.03
N PHE A 273 -1.83 -11.16 16.10
CA PHE A 273 -2.86 -10.18 16.44
C PHE A 273 -3.46 -10.59 17.78
N THR A 274 -3.38 -9.68 18.75
CA THR A 274 -3.75 -9.97 20.12
C THR A 274 -4.78 -8.99 20.67
N GLY A 275 -5.75 -9.51 21.41
CA GLY A 275 -6.68 -8.72 22.23
C GLY A 275 -6.18 -8.47 23.66
N ARG A 276 -4.96 -8.90 24.00
CA ARG A 276 -4.45 -8.80 25.37
C ARG A 276 -4.29 -7.35 25.82
N THR A 277 -4.52 -7.13 27.11
CA THR A 277 -4.15 -5.87 27.75
C THR A 277 -2.64 -5.82 27.91
N ALA A 278 -1.98 -5.04 27.07
CA ALA A 278 -0.55 -4.74 27.15
C ALA A 278 -0.31 -3.23 27.02
N SER A 279 0.80 -2.75 27.58
CA SER A 279 1.32 -1.42 27.28
C SER A 279 1.78 -1.35 25.83
N GLY A 280 1.57 -0.21 25.20
CA GLY A 280 1.96 0.03 23.80
C GLY A 280 1.02 -0.57 22.75
N GLY A 281 1.36 -0.34 21.48
CA GLY A 281 0.55 -0.72 20.33
C GLY A 281 0.96 -2.01 19.63
N GLY A 282 2.26 -2.25 19.55
CA GLY A 282 2.83 -3.40 18.88
C GLY A 282 4.33 -3.45 19.10
N VAL A 283 4.95 -4.50 18.57
CA VAL A 283 6.40 -4.65 18.50
C VAL A 283 6.77 -5.60 17.36
N ALA A 284 7.89 -5.36 16.71
CA ALA A 284 8.41 -6.21 15.66
C ALA A 284 9.94 -6.22 15.61
N TRP A 285 10.49 -7.27 15.02
CA TRP A 285 11.92 -7.31 14.72
C TRP A 285 12.26 -6.34 13.58
N VAL A 286 13.30 -5.52 13.79
CA VAL A 286 13.75 -4.57 12.79
C VAL A 286 14.63 -5.27 11.74
N GLY A 287 14.33 -5.03 10.46
CA GLY A 287 15.13 -5.52 9.33
C GLY A 287 15.13 -7.05 9.20
N ALA A 288 13.95 -7.64 9.29
CA ALA A 288 13.75 -9.08 9.43
C ALA A 288 12.91 -9.70 8.29
N LEU A 289 12.75 -8.99 7.17
CA LEU A 289 12.04 -9.51 6.01
C LEU A 289 12.54 -10.91 5.62
N CYS A 290 11.58 -11.82 5.39
CA CYS A 290 11.84 -13.19 4.96
C CYS A 290 12.66 -14.05 5.93
N ASN A 291 13.02 -13.55 7.11
CA ASN A 291 13.85 -14.29 8.04
C ASN A 291 13.02 -15.33 8.79
N ALA A 292 13.33 -16.61 8.65
CA ALA A 292 12.58 -17.69 9.31
C ALA A 292 12.57 -17.57 10.84
N ARG A 293 13.60 -17.02 11.47
CA ARG A 293 13.72 -16.90 12.93
C ARG A 293 13.22 -15.57 13.48
N PHE A 294 13.27 -14.50 12.70
CA PHE A 294 13.00 -13.13 13.18
C PHE A 294 11.93 -12.37 12.39
N GLY A 295 11.44 -12.88 11.26
CA GLY A 295 10.45 -12.19 10.42
C GLY A 295 9.04 -12.20 11.01
N TYR A 296 8.93 -11.60 12.21
CA TYR A 296 7.79 -11.64 13.10
C TYR A 296 7.46 -10.25 13.66
N GLY A 297 6.17 -10.05 13.95
CA GLY A 297 5.66 -8.91 14.71
C GLY A 297 4.43 -9.28 15.54
N VAL A 298 4.08 -8.44 16.52
CA VAL A 298 2.90 -8.56 17.36
C VAL A 298 2.14 -7.24 17.32
N ASN A 299 0.84 -7.30 17.01
CA ASN A 299 -0.04 -6.13 16.89
C ASN A 299 -1.19 -6.24 17.89
N LYS A 300 -1.35 -5.23 18.75
CA LYS A 300 -2.47 -5.17 19.69
C LYS A 300 -3.70 -4.61 18.99
N PHE A 301 -4.80 -5.34 19.02
CA PHE A 301 -6.09 -4.81 18.58
C PHE A 301 -6.53 -3.69 19.53
N SER A 302 -6.58 -2.47 19.01
CA SER A 302 -6.65 -1.26 19.81
C SER A 302 -7.64 -0.27 19.24
N PHE A 303 -8.53 0.26 20.09
CA PHE A 303 -9.58 1.23 19.77
C PHE A 303 -10.59 0.77 18.71
N ASN A 304 -10.15 0.59 17.48
CA ASN A 304 -10.93 0.09 16.35
C ASN A 304 -10.02 -0.58 15.30
N ILE A 305 -10.64 -1.09 14.23
CA ILE A 305 -9.94 -1.80 13.15
C ILE A 305 -8.97 -0.89 12.36
N ASN A 306 -9.28 0.39 12.24
CA ASN A 306 -8.47 1.34 11.48
C ASN A 306 -7.17 1.68 12.20
N VAL A 307 -7.25 2.00 13.50
CA VAL A 307 -6.06 2.17 14.36
C VAL A 307 -5.24 0.89 14.40
N SER A 308 -5.89 -0.26 14.52
CA SER A 308 -5.21 -1.56 14.48
C SER A 308 -4.48 -1.79 13.16
N SER A 309 -5.03 -1.30 12.04
CA SER A 309 -4.37 -1.39 10.72
C SER A 309 -3.13 -0.50 10.64
N LEU A 310 -3.16 0.70 11.23
CA LEU A 310 -2.00 1.59 11.28
C LEU A 310 -0.88 1.02 12.15
N ILE A 311 -1.23 0.38 13.27
CA ILE A 311 -0.28 -0.38 14.10
C ILE A 311 0.36 -1.48 13.26
N PHE A 312 -0.45 -2.28 12.56
CA PHE A 312 0.08 -3.35 11.74
C PHE A 312 1.01 -2.82 10.64
N ALA A 313 0.67 -1.69 10.00
CA ALA A 313 1.52 -1.05 9.02
C ALA A 313 2.86 -0.59 9.62
N HIS A 314 2.84 -0.02 10.83
CA HIS A 314 4.01 0.41 11.60
C HIS A 314 4.92 -0.78 11.94
N GLU A 315 4.38 -1.84 12.54
CA GLU A 315 5.16 -3.02 12.92
C GLU A 315 5.75 -3.75 11.71
N LEU A 316 4.99 -3.80 10.61
CA LEU A 316 5.53 -4.29 9.35
C LEU A 316 6.68 -3.37 8.86
N GLY A 317 6.63 -2.07 9.14
CA GLY A 317 7.64 -1.10 8.72
C GLY A 317 8.98 -1.36 9.40
N HIS A 318 8.95 -1.74 10.68
CA HIS A 318 10.11 -2.26 11.38
C HIS A 318 10.66 -3.52 10.71
N ASN A 319 9.83 -4.51 10.38
CA ASN A 319 10.29 -5.69 9.64
C ASN A 319 10.99 -5.31 8.31
N PHE A 320 10.50 -4.29 7.61
CA PHE A 320 11.14 -3.72 6.42
C PHE A 320 12.43 -2.93 6.72
N GLY A 321 12.75 -2.63 7.97
CA GLY A 321 14.01 -2.01 8.40
C GLY A 321 13.89 -0.54 8.80
N ALA A 322 12.69 0.05 8.76
CA ALA A 322 12.51 1.43 9.20
C ALA A 322 12.64 1.54 10.74
N PRO A 323 13.45 2.47 11.26
CA PRO A 323 13.42 2.85 12.67
C PRO A 323 12.33 3.91 12.90
N HIS A 324 12.20 4.41 14.13
CA HIS A 324 11.21 5.43 14.43
C HIS A 324 11.56 6.79 13.79
N ASP A 325 10.55 7.52 13.31
CA ASP A 325 10.68 8.91 12.87
C ASP A 325 10.63 9.86 14.07
N GLY A 326 11.51 10.87 14.12
CA GLY A 326 11.48 11.91 15.16
C GLY A 326 11.88 11.45 16.57
N GLU A 327 12.27 10.19 16.74
CA GLU A 327 12.77 9.65 18.01
C GLU A 327 14.27 9.94 18.17
N SER A 328 14.67 10.44 19.34
CA SER A 328 16.07 10.77 19.58
C SER A 328 16.97 9.52 19.55
N GLY A 329 18.10 9.61 18.83
CA GLY A 329 19.01 8.48 18.62
C GLY A 329 18.56 7.50 17.52
N SER A 330 17.40 7.72 16.89
CA SER A 330 17.00 6.99 15.69
C SER A 330 17.77 7.47 14.46
N ALA A 331 17.97 6.59 13.47
CA ALA A 331 18.50 7.01 12.17
C ALA A 331 17.55 7.97 11.42
N CYS A 332 16.28 8.04 11.84
CA CYS A 332 15.29 8.99 11.34
C CYS A 332 14.90 10.05 12.38
N GLU A 333 15.79 10.39 13.33
CA GLU A 333 15.58 11.43 14.35
C GLU A 333 15.20 12.79 13.73
N SER A 334 15.76 13.15 12.56
CA SER A 334 15.45 14.41 11.88
C SER A 334 14.20 14.39 11.01
N ALA A 335 13.54 13.24 10.86
CA ALA A 335 12.31 13.14 10.09
C ALA A 335 11.14 13.76 10.88
N ALA A 336 10.25 14.45 10.17
CA ALA A 336 8.96 14.81 10.76
C ALA A 336 8.21 13.53 11.16
N PRO A 337 7.43 13.54 12.25
CA PRO A 337 6.69 12.36 12.71
C PRO A 337 5.84 11.76 11.58
N GLY A 338 6.22 10.55 11.14
CA GLY A 338 5.58 9.76 10.09
C GLY A 338 4.67 8.66 10.64
N LEU A 339 4.27 7.72 9.77
CA LEU A 339 3.66 6.44 10.16
C LEU A 339 4.58 5.64 11.11
N MET A 340 5.91 5.85 11.03
CA MET A 340 6.90 5.28 11.94
C MET A 340 7.18 6.14 13.18
N ALA A 341 6.38 7.16 13.50
CA ALA A 341 6.55 7.89 14.75
C ALA A 341 6.35 6.95 15.97
N PRO A 342 7.05 7.17 17.10
CA PRO A 342 6.97 6.31 18.30
C PRO A 342 5.63 6.41 19.06
N SER A 343 4.66 7.15 18.52
CA SER A 343 3.31 7.29 19.06
C SER A 343 2.31 7.38 17.91
N VAL A 344 1.14 6.75 18.07
CA VAL A 344 0.07 6.85 17.06
C VAL A 344 -0.63 8.21 17.18
N GLY A 345 -0.86 8.87 16.04
CA GLY A 345 -1.69 10.09 15.96
C GLY A 345 -1.08 11.27 15.22
N SER A 346 0.06 11.12 14.53
CA SER A 346 0.68 12.21 13.77
C SER A 346 0.39 12.17 12.26
N THR A 347 0.46 11.00 11.62
CA THR A 347 0.20 10.82 10.18
C THR A 347 0.16 9.33 9.79
N ASP A 348 -0.43 9.05 8.63
CA ASP A 348 -0.56 7.74 7.99
C ASP A 348 0.50 7.47 6.91
N GLN A 349 1.41 8.41 6.67
CA GLN A 349 2.41 8.32 5.61
C GLN A 349 3.80 7.97 6.14
N PHE A 350 4.48 7.04 5.49
CA PHE A 350 5.90 6.81 5.74
C PHE A 350 6.72 8.04 5.39
N SER A 351 7.64 8.43 6.28
CA SER A 351 8.60 9.48 5.96
C SER A 351 9.55 9.02 4.84
N GLN A 352 10.15 9.97 4.13
CA GLN A 352 11.19 9.66 3.15
C GLN A 352 12.40 8.96 3.80
N CYS A 353 12.70 9.27 5.06
CA CYS A 353 13.76 8.56 5.79
C CYS A 353 13.37 7.09 6.01
N SER A 354 12.15 6.82 6.50
CA SER A 354 11.64 5.48 6.67
C SER A 354 11.71 4.67 5.38
N ILE A 355 11.21 5.20 4.25
CA ILE A 355 11.27 4.53 2.95
C ILE A 355 12.72 4.22 2.53
N GLN A 356 13.66 5.14 2.75
CA GLN A 356 15.08 4.92 2.45
C GLN A 356 15.70 3.83 3.32
N GLN A 357 15.35 3.77 4.60
CA GLN A 357 15.81 2.71 5.50
C GLN A 357 15.24 1.33 5.13
N MET A 358 14.08 1.28 4.46
CA MET A 358 13.49 0.02 4.00
C MET A 358 14.18 -0.58 2.77
N GLN A 359 14.75 0.26 1.89
CA GLN A 359 15.27 -0.20 0.59
C GLN A 359 16.31 -1.33 0.67
N PRO A 360 17.30 -1.32 1.59
CA PRO A 360 18.27 -2.40 1.68
C PRO A 360 17.63 -3.75 1.99
N GLN A 361 16.62 -3.79 2.86
CA GLN A 361 15.92 -5.02 3.23
C GLN A 361 15.05 -5.53 2.08
N ILE A 362 14.33 -4.65 1.39
CA ILE A 362 13.52 -4.99 0.20
C ILE A 362 14.42 -5.61 -0.88
N ALA A 363 15.60 -5.03 -1.10
CA ALA A 363 16.52 -5.47 -2.14
C ALA A 363 17.07 -6.89 -1.87
N THR A 364 17.28 -7.26 -0.60
CA THR A 364 17.78 -8.59 -0.22
C THR A 364 16.69 -9.59 0.15
N ALA A 365 15.41 -9.19 0.16
CA ALA A 365 14.29 -10.04 0.56
C ALA A 365 14.08 -11.20 -0.43
N VAL A 366 14.33 -12.43 0.03
CA VAL A 366 14.29 -13.67 -0.81
C VAL A 366 12.90 -14.29 -0.98
N CYS A 367 11.95 -13.95 -0.10
CA CYS A 367 10.60 -14.50 -0.08
C CYS A 367 9.59 -13.73 -0.92
N MET A 368 9.99 -12.60 -1.50
CA MET A 368 9.09 -11.76 -2.27
C MET A 368 8.62 -12.50 -3.52
N ILE A 369 7.31 -12.56 -3.71
CA ILE A 369 6.70 -13.10 -4.92
C ILE A 369 6.77 -12.01 -5.98
N ALA A 370 7.51 -12.25 -7.06
CA ALA A 370 7.38 -11.41 -8.24
C ALA A 370 5.93 -11.57 -8.74
N ILE A 371 5.21 -10.46 -8.88
CA ILE A 371 3.97 -10.52 -9.64
C ILE A 371 4.42 -10.85 -11.06
N ALA A 372 3.93 -11.98 -11.58
CA ALA A 372 4.03 -12.26 -13.01
C ALA A 372 3.24 -11.16 -13.70
N VAL A 373 3.94 -10.07 -14.01
CA VAL A 373 3.51 -9.12 -15.00
C VAL A 373 3.43 -9.96 -16.27
N PRO A 374 2.23 -10.11 -16.87
CA PRO A 374 2.10 -10.84 -18.12
C PRO A 374 3.18 -10.33 -19.08
N GLY A 375 4.02 -11.24 -19.58
CA GLY A 375 5.21 -10.87 -20.33
C GLY A 375 4.77 -9.97 -21.49
N ILE A 376 5.40 -8.80 -21.65
CA ILE A 376 5.04 -7.88 -22.74
C ILE A 376 5.29 -8.63 -24.05
N VAL A 377 4.19 -9.02 -24.71
CA VAL A 377 4.25 -9.75 -25.98
C VAL A 377 4.30 -8.76 -27.12
N ALA A 378 4.67 -9.25 -28.30
CA ALA A 378 4.76 -8.43 -29.50
C ALA A 378 3.48 -7.61 -29.80
N ALA A 379 2.30 -8.18 -29.50
CA ALA A 379 1.01 -7.52 -29.66
C ALA A 379 0.82 -6.29 -28.76
N ASP A 380 1.59 -6.16 -27.68
CA ASP A 380 1.49 -5.02 -26.75
C ASP A 380 2.21 -3.78 -27.28
N PHE A 381 3.10 -3.91 -28.26
CA PHE A 381 3.68 -2.73 -28.94
C PHE A 381 2.79 -2.21 -30.07
N THR A 382 2.11 -3.09 -30.78
CA THR A 382 1.41 -2.73 -32.03
C THR A 382 0.23 -1.80 -31.77
N GLY A 383 0.12 -0.69 -32.49
CA GLY A 383 -0.97 0.27 -32.35
C GLY A 383 -0.55 1.71 -32.64
N ASN A 384 -1.50 2.63 -32.48
CA ASN A 384 -1.25 4.07 -32.52
C ASN A 384 -1.13 4.61 -31.10
N TRP A 385 -0.13 5.45 -30.87
CA TRP A 385 0.22 6.00 -29.57
C TRP A 385 0.42 7.50 -29.64
N PHE A 386 -0.02 8.20 -28.60
CA PHE A 386 0.01 9.66 -28.57
C PHE A 386 0.21 10.17 -27.14
N ASN A 387 0.47 11.48 -27.01
CA ASN A 387 0.46 12.19 -25.74
C ASN A 387 -0.53 13.35 -25.85
N ARG A 388 -1.50 13.44 -24.93
CA ARG A 388 -2.54 14.50 -24.96
C ARG A 388 -1.99 15.93 -24.90
N GLN A 389 -0.88 16.15 -24.20
CA GLN A 389 -0.23 17.46 -24.11
C GLN A 389 0.53 17.83 -25.39
N ARG A 390 0.70 16.86 -26.30
CA ARG A 390 1.39 16.99 -27.59
C ARG A 390 0.48 16.52 -28.72
N ASP A 391 -0.78 16.94 -28.67
CA ASP A 391 -1.77 16.60 -29.70
C ASP A 391 -1.31 17.04 -31.10
N GLY A 392 -1.59 16.21 -32.10
CA GLY A 392 -1.12 16.38 -33.48
C GLY A 392 0.18 15.62 -33.83
N GLU A 393 0.91 15.09 -32.86
CA GLU A 393 2.04 14.16 -33.11
C GLU A 393 1.87 12.81 -32.41
N GLY A 394 2.64 11.81 -32.82
CA GLY A 394 2.55 10.47 -32.24
C GLY A 394 3.27 9.41 -33.08
N ILE A 395 3.14 8.16 -32.65
CA ILE A 395 3.77 7.03 -33.32
C ILE A 395 2.75 5.95 -33.66
N GLN A 396 3.01 5.26 -34.77
CA GLN A 396 2.35 4.02 -35.13
C GLN A 396 3.39 2.90 -35.13
N ILE A 397 3.09 1.80 -34.45
CA ILE A 397 3.92 0.60 -34.45
C ILE A 397 3.13 -0.56 -35.07
N SER A 398 3.70 -1.24 -36.05
CA SER A 398 3.18 -2.49 -36.63
C SER A 398 4.16 -3.63 -36.43
N LEU A 399 3.62 -4.86 -36.37
CA LEU A 399 4.39 -6.10 -36.47
C LEU A 399 4.21 -6.63 -37.89
N GLU A 400 5.31 -6.87 -38.59
CA GLU A 400 5.29 -7.37 -39.96
C GLU A 400 5.00 -8.88 -40.00
N GLY A 401 4.65 -9.39 -41.18
CA GLY A 401 4.21 -10.77 -41.37
C GLY A 401 5.24 -11.86 -41.01
N ASP A 402 6.50 -11.48 -40.74
CA ASP A 402 7.53 -12.39 -40.22
C ASP A 402 7.41 -12.64 -38.70
N GLY A 403 6.51 -11.92 -38.02
CA GLY A 403 6.26 -12.06 -36.59
C GLY A 403 7.39 -11.55 -35.70
N ALA A 404 8.40 -10.88 -36.26
CA ALA A 404 9.60 -10.44 -35.53
C ALA A 404 10.06 -9.01 -35.87
N THR A 405 9.73 -8.50 -37.05
CA THR A 405 10.11 -7.15 -37.46
C THR A 405 9.01 -6.18 -37.09
N PHE A 406 9.36 -5.20 -36.26
CA PHE A 406 8.49 -4.06 -35.97
C PHE A 406 8.83 -2.91 -36.90
N VAL A 407 7.81 -2.20 -37.37
CA VAL A 407 7.95 -0.94 -38.10
C VAL A 407 7.33 0.17 -37.26
N LEU A 408 8.08 1.25 -37.07
CA LEU A 408 7.61 2.46 -36.41
C LEU A 408 7.52 3.59 -37.43
N SER A 409 6.36 4.24 -37.49
CA SER A 409 6.18 5.54 -38.15
C SER A 409 5.98 6.61 -37.09
N TYR A 410 6.83 7.64 -37.09
CA TYR A 410 6.70 8.81 -36.22
C TYR A 410 6.31 10.02 -37.08
N TYR A 411 5.15 10.61 -36.79
CA TYR A 411 4.74 11.89 -37.36
C TYR A 411 4.91 13.01 -36.34
N THR A 412 5.60 14.09 -36.73
CA THR A 412 5.83 15.28 -35.90
C THR A 412 5.98 16.53 -36.79
N TYR A 413 6.49 17.63 -36.26
CA TYR A 413 6.65 18.90 -36.97
C TYR A 413 8.07 19.47 -36.85
N LEU A 414 8.54 20.09 -37.94
CA LEU A 414 9.73 20.93 -37.95
C LEU A 414 9.42 22.21 -38.72
N SER A 415 9.65 23.37 -38.08
CA SER A 415 9.43 24.70 -38.68
C SER A 415 8.02 24.86 -39.29
N GLY A 416 6.99 24.37 -38.58
CA GLY A 416 5.59 24.46 -39.00
C GLY A 416 5.17 23.49 -40.11
N ARG A 417 6.05 22.58 -40.54
CA ARG A 417 5.75 21.55 -41.55
C ARG A 417 5.75 20.17 -40.91
N GLN A 418 4.84 19.31 -41.35
CA GLN A 418 4.82 17.93 -40.91
C GLN A 418 6.04 17.18 -41.45
N VAL A 419 6.66 16.38 -40.59
CA VAL A 419 7.76 15.48 -40.93
C VAL A 419 7.38 14.08 -40.48
N TRP A 420 7.68 13.11 -41.33
CA TRP A 420 7.47 11.70 -41.08
C TRP A 420 8.81 10.99 -41.05
N MET A 421 9.01 10.19 -40.01
CA MET A 421 10.16 9.30 -39.88
C MET A 421 9.66 7.87 -39.86
N ILE A 422 10.43 6.98 -40.47
CA ILE A 422 10.15 5.55 -40.48
C ILE A 422 11.40 4.78 -40.10
N GLY A 423 11.21 3.68 -39.37
CA GLY A 423 12.29 2.77 -39.01
C GLY A 423 11.76 1.42 -38.61
N SER A 424 12.69 0.50 -38.37
CA SER A 424 12.35 -0.87 -37.98
C SER A 424 13.23 -1.35 -36.84
N ALA A 425 12.69 -2.22 -36.00
CA ALA A 425 13.40 -2.87 -34.92
C ALA A 425 13.07 -4.37 -34.90
N ARG A 426 14.00 -5.18 -34.40
CA ARG A 426 13.76 -6.59 -34.06
C ARG A 426 14.06 -6.79 -32.58
N PRO A 427 13.18 -7.46 -31.81
CA PRO A 427 13.43 -7.76 -30.41
C PRO A 427 14.60 -8.74 -30.28
N ALA A 428 15.20 -8.79 -29.09
CA ALA A 428 16.22 -9.80 -28.78
C ALA A 428 15.61 -11.21 -28.87
N ALA A 429 16.44 -12.21 -29.19
CA ALA A 429 16.02 -13.60 -29.44
C ALA A 429 15.32 -14.31 -28.25
N SER A 430 15.23 -13.68 -27.08
CA SER A 430 14.73 -14.25 -25.83
C SER A 430 13.22 -14.16 -25.60
N GLY A 431 12.41 -13.77 -26.58
CA GLY A 431 10.96 -14.04 -26.60
C GLY A 431 10.05 -13.09 -25.79
N GLU A 432 10.56 -12.22 -24.94
CA GLU A 432 9.80 -11.17 -24.26
C GLU A 432 10.66 -9.91 -24.18
N THR A 433 10.09 -8.73 -24.47
CA THR A 433 10.81 -7.46 -24.31
C THR A 433 9.87 -6.36 -23.84
N SER A 434 10.30 -5.59 -22.83
CA SER A 434 9.58 -4.40 -22.40
C SER A 434 9.90 -3.17 -23.24
N ALA A 435 10.96 -3.24 -24.07
CA ALA A 435 11.39 -2.11 -24.88
C ALA A 435 11.81 -2.49 -26.31
N LEU A 436 11.54 -1.58 -27.25
CA LEU A 436 12.05 -1.61 -28.62
C LEU A 436 12.77 -0.31 -28.93
N THR A 437 13.93 -0.39 -29.57
CA THR A 437 14.68 0.77 -30.05
C THR A 437 14.73 0.76 -31.57
N PHE A 438 14.29 1.85 -32.18
CA PHE A 438 14.16 2.02 -33.62
C PHE A 438 15.16 3.07 -34.10
N ASP A 439 15.96 2.73 -35.11
CA ASP A 439 16.70 3.70 -35.90
C ASP A 439 15.77 4.30 -36.95
N LEU A 440 15.55 5.62 -36.89
CA LEU A 440 14.57 6.30 -37.73
C LEU A 440 15.23 7.12 -38.84
N PHE A 441 14.54 7.17 -39.98
CA PHE A 441 14.97 7.90 -41.18
C PHE A 441 13.85 8.79 -41.72
N ILE A 442 14.22 9.97 -42.20
CA ILE A 442 13.34 10.80 -43.04
C ILE A 442 13.54 10.37 -44.50
N THR A 443 12.44 10.02 -45.17
CA THR A 443 12.43 9.67 -46.60
C THR A 443 11.97 10.84 -47.46
N SER A 444 12.64 11.09 -48.59
CA SER A 444 12.25 12.14 -49.54
C SER A 444 12.71 11.84 -50.98
N GLY A 445 12.32 12.67 -51.95
CA GLY A 445 12.91 12.73 -53.29
C GLY A 445 12.16 12.02 -54.43
N ALA A 446 11.48 10.89 -54.16
CA ALA A 446 10.72 10.18 -55.20
C ALA A 446 9.30 10.74 -55.43
N ASP A 447 8.76 10.53 -56.63
CA ASP A 447 7.39 10.90 -57.03
C ASP A 447 6.39 9.74 -56.88
N PHE A 448 5.08 10.05 -56.92
CA PHE A 448 4.01 9.04 -56.89
C PHE A 448 3.66 8.46 -58.27
N GLY A 449 3.14 7.23 -58.29
CA GLY A 449 2.54 6.60 -59.48
C GLY A 449 3.58 6.17 -60.53
N SER A 450 3.24 6.33 -61.81
CA SER A 450 4.14 5.97 -62.93
C SER A 450 5.44 6.79 -62.97
N ARG A 451 5.54 7.88 -62.21
CA ARG A 451 6.76 8.69 -62.05
C ARG A 451 7.67 8.19 -60.91
N PHE A 452 7.25 7.20 -60.13
CA PHE A 452 8.06 6.67 -59.04
C PHE A 452 9.33 6.02 -59.59
N ASN A 453 10.48 6.53 -59.13
CA ASN A 453 11.78 5.96 -59.39
C ASN A 453 12.49 5.70 -58.04
N PRO A 454 12.77 4.43 -57.68
CA PRO A 454 13.40 4.10 -56.40
C PRO A 454 14.81 4.70 -56.25
N ALA A 455 15.52 4.97 -57.34
CA ALA A 455 16.83 5.63 -57.30
C ALA A 455 16.77 7.08 -56.79
N ASN A 456 15.59 7.71 -56.84
CA ASN A 456 15.38 9.07 -56.34
C ASN A 456 15.02 9.10 -54.84
N VAL A 457 14.85 7.95 -54.18
CA VAL A 457 14.52 7.88 -52.75
C VAL A 457 15.77 8.18 -51.93
N SER A 458 15.77 9.30 -51.23
CA SER A 458 16.77 9.65 -50.22
C SER A 458 16.31 9.22 -48.83
N ARG A 459 17.21 8.62 -48.05
CA ARG A 459 16.99 8.27 -46.64
C ARG A 459 18.00 9.01 -45.78
N ARG A 460 17.54 10.02 -45.06
CA ARG A 460 18.37 10.78 -44.12
C ARG A 460 18.17 10.21 -42.73
N ALA A 461 19.25 9.72 -42.10
CA ALA A 461 19.22 9.28 -40.71
C ALA A 461 18.76 10.45 -39.82
N TRP A 462 17.77 10.19 -38.97
CA TRP A 462 17.17 11.20 -38.09
C TRP A 462 17.62 11.05 -36.65
N GLY A 463 17.72 9.83 -36.14
CA GLY A 463 18.03 9.52 -34.75
C GLY A 463 17.35 8.23 -34.29
N THR A 464 17.20 8.05 -32.98
CA THR A 464 16.60 6.85 -32.39
C THR A 464 15.35 7.17 -31.59
N VAL A 465 14.40 6.25 -31.60
CA VAL A 465 13.27 6.23 -30.64
C VAL A 465 13.28 4.92 -29.88
N LYS A 466 13.31 4.99 -28.55
CA LYS A 466 13.09 3.84 -27.67
C LYS A 466 11.69 3.91 -27.07
N VAL A 467 10.89 2.89 -27.29
CA VAL A 467 9.56 2.74 -26.69
C VAL A 467 9.64 1.66 -25.63
N THR A 468 9.20 1.97 -24.41
CA THR A 468 9.12 1.02 -23.28
C THR A 468 7.67 0.92 -22.83
N VAL A 469 7.04 -0.23 -23.01
CA VAL A 469 5.65 -0.46 -22.60
C VAL A 469 5.61 -0.71 -21.09
N ASP A 470 4.60 -0.15 -20.42
CA ASP A 470 4.37 -0.43 -19.00
C ASP A 470 3.86 -1.87 -18.85
N GLY A 471 4.60 -2.68 -18.11
CA GLY A 471 4.23 -4.08 -17.91
C GLY A 471 2.91 -4.21 -17.13
N SER A 472 2.60 -3.27 -16.23
CA SER A 472 1.35 -3.29 -15.46
C SER A 472 0.14 -2.79 -16.26
N ASP A 473 0.35 -2.05 -17.35
CA ASP A 473 -0.69 -1.53 -18.24
C ASP A 473 -0.17 -1.35 -19.68
N CYS A 474 -0.46 -2.32 -20.53
CA CYS A 474 -0.12 -2.32 -21.96
C CYS A 474 -0.79 -1.19 -22.78
N ASN A 475 -1.57 -0.30 -22.15
CA ASN A 475 -2.09 0.92 -22.78
C ASN A 475 -1.22 2.15 -22.49
N LYS A 476 -0.19 2.02 -21.66
CA LYS A 476 0.77 3.06 -21.32
C LYS A 476 2.18 2.67 -21.74
N ALA A 477 2.94 3.65 -22.19
CA ALA A 477 4.35 3.47 -22.53
C ALA A 477 5.14 4.76 -22.31
N GLN A 478 6.45 4.64 -22.23
CA GLN A 478 7.39 5.75 -22.26
C GLN A 478 8.14 5.75 -23.59
N MET A 479 8.17 6.90 -24.26
CA MET A 479 8.94 7.11 -25.47
C MET A 479 10.14 8.01 -25.16
N VAL A 480 11.35 7.50 -25.39
CA VAL A 480 12.58 8.27 -25.35
C VAL A 480 12.99 8.61 -26.78
N VAL A 481 13.02 9.89 -27.08
CA VAL A 481 13.35 10.44 -28.39
C VAL A 481 14.77 10.97 -28.35
N THR A 482 15.62 10.57 -29.29
CA THR A 482 17.03 10.99 -29.36
C THR A 482 17.38 11.39 -30.80
N PRO A 483 17.13 12.64 -31.19
CA PRO A 483 17.49 13.13 -32.52
C PRO A 483 19.02 13.21 -32.67
N ALA A 484 19.53 12.79 -33.83
CA ALA A 484 20.91 13.02 -34.25
C ALA A 484 21.04 14.31 -35.07
N LEU A 485 19.91 14.83 -35.58
CA LEU A 485 19.84 16.05 -36.37
C LEU A 485 19.59 17.26 -35.44
N PRO A 486 20.51 18.25 -35.37
CA PRO A 486 20.43 19.36 -34.42
C PRO A 486 19.16 20.20 -34.54
N GLU A 487 18.56 20.28 -35.73
CA GLU A 487 17.32 21.04 -35.97
C GLU A 487 16.10 20.49 -35.21
N PHE A 488 16.16 19.25 -34.69
CA PHE A 488 15.13 18.64 -33.85
C PHE A 488 15.40 18.76 -32.35
N GLY A 489 16.49 19.44 -31.95
CA GLY A 489 16.83 19.69 -30.56
C GLY A 489 17.48 18.51 -29.84
N THR A 490 17.44 18.54 -28.52
CA THR A 490 18.07 17.54 -27.64
C THR A 490 17.14 16.35 -27.37
N ALA A 491 17.70 15.26 -26.87
CA ALA A 491 16.91 14.12 -26.42
C ALA A 491 15.89 14.52 -25.34
N PHE A 492 14.73 13.86 -25.36
CA PHE A 492 13.67 14.04 -24.38
C PHE A 492 12.88 12.74 -24.18
N THR A 493 12.16 12.68 -23.07
CA THR A 493 11.27 11.56 -22.74
C THR A 493 9.84 12.06 -22.68
N VAL A 494 8.90 11.28 -23.22
CA VAL A 494 7.48 11.61 -23.21
C VAL A 494 6.65 10.36 -22.90
N PRO A 495 5.72 10.43 -21.91
CA PRO A 495 4.75 9.36 -21.70
C PRO A 495 3.77 9.34 -22.85
N ILE A 496 3.41 8.16 -23.33
CA ILE A 496 2.44 7.97 -24.41
C ILE A 496 1.38 6.98 -23.99
N GLU A 497 0.17 7.17 -24.49
CA GLU A 497 -0.97 6.30 -24.29
C GLU A 497 -1.49 5.80 -25.63
N ARG A 498 -2.08 4.61 -25.62
CA ARG A 498 -2.65 3.98 -26.80
C ARG A 498 -3.97 4.68 -27.18
N ILE A 499 -4.16 4.96 -28.47
CA ILE A 499 -5.42 5.54 -28.97
C ILE A 499 -6.59 4.55 -28.77
N ALA A 500 -6.41 3.30 -29.19
CA ALA A 500 -7.42 2.27 -29.05
C ALA A 500 -7.10 1.35 -27.86
N VAL A 501 -7.64 1.66 -26.69
CA VAL A 501 -7.40 0.93 -25.44
C VAL A 501 -7.75 -0.55 -25.59
N ARG A 502 -6.83 -1.42 -25.17
CA ARG A 502 -7.06 -2.87 -25.09
C ARG A 502 -7.76 -3.20 -23.78
N SER A 503 -8.75 -4.08 -23.86
CA SER A 503 -9.50 -4.58 -22.70
C SER A 503 -8.68 -5.53 -21.81
N SER A 504 -7.58 -6.09 -22.33
CA SER A 504 -6.67 -6.96 -21.61
C SER A 504 -5.25 -6.89 -22.18
N CYS A 505 -4.28 -6.95 -21.27
CA CYS A 505 -2.87 -7.15 -21.55
C CYS A 505 -2.56 -8.64 -21.50
N ASN A 506 -1.69 -9.11 -22.39
CA ASN A 506 -1.44 -10.53 -22.61
C ASN A 506 -0.45 -11.11 -21.64
#